data_AF-A0A7J9JU57-F1
#
_entry.id   AF-A0A7J9JU57-F1
#
_cell.length_a   1.000
_cell.length_b   1.000
_cell.length_c   1.000
_cell.angle_alpha   90.00
_cell.angle_beta   90.00
_cell.angle_gamma   90.00
#
_symmetry.space_group_name_H-M   'P 1'
#
loop_
_entity.id
_entity.type
_entity.pdbx_description
1 polymer ?
#
loop_
_entity_poly.entity_id
_entity_poly.type
_entity_poly.pdbx_seq_one_letter_code
_entity_poly.pdbx_strand_id
1 'polypeptide(L)'
;LNDELLFKIVECDLVVAEVGDRRISKYSIVVSPIFMDIIVYVDTLTGTAYLSYNHTLPFIPTTMTTIPPINATWMTSVFTKSLRNLNPKEYLANVPLTIDHSLFFTVGVGINPYVTCSNGSRDAAAINNVTFDMPTTTILEAHYWVPFGSSQNMAVQVEDRKGPNKSVEPPPSDLP
;
A
#
# COMPACT_ATOMS: atom_id res chain seq x y z
N LEU A 1 5.44 -0.93 -8.47
CA LEU A 1 4.15 -0.34 -8.05
C LEU A 1 3.85 -0.67 -6.57
N ASN A 2 4.86 -0.57 -5.71
CA ASN A 2 4.74 -0.72 -4.25
C ASN A 2 5.84 0.17 -3.66
N ASP A 3 5.62 1.48 -3.72
CA ASP A 3 6.58 2.44 -3.20
C ASP A 3 6.19 2.71 -1.74
N GLU A 4 6.50 1.76 -0.87
CA GLU A 4 6.37 1.96 0.57
C GLU A 4 7.55 2.82 1.04
N LEU A 5 7.24 3.97 1.64
CA LEU A 5 8.24 4.89 2.16
C LEU A 5 8.42 4.68 3.66
N LEU A 6 9.65 4.38 4.09
CA LEU A 6 10.01 4.49 5.51
C LEU A 6 10.49 5.89 5.79
N PHE A 7 10.00 6.45 6.89
CA PHE A 7 10.47 7.71 7.42
C PHE A 7 11.08 7.49 8.81
N LYS A 8 12.28 8.03 9.01
CA LYS A 8 12.99 7.98 10.29
C LYS A 8 13.46 9.38 10.65
N ILE A 9 13.18 9.77 11.89
CA ILE A 9 13.63 11.03 12.47
C ILE A 9 14.74 10.72 13.47
N VAL A 10 15.80 11.51 13.46
CA VAL A 10 16.93 11.33 14.38
C VAL A 10 16.50 11.44 15.82
N GLU A 11 16.96 10.47 16.61
CA GLU A 11 16.69 10.28 18.03
C GLU A 11 15.21 10.09 18.36
N CYS A 12 14.24 10.52 17.54
CA CYS A 12 12.80 10.41 17.75
C CYS A 12 12.28 8.99 17.54
N ASP A 13 11.81 8.36 18.62
CA ASP A 13 10.85 7.27 18.50
C ASP A 13 9.57 7.86 17.93
N LEU A 14 9.20 7.40 16.74
CA LEU A 14 8.00 7.86 16.07
C LEU A 14 6.80 7.17 16.73
N VAL A 15 6.33 7.73 17.84
CA VAL A 15 5.09 7.28 18.45
C VAL A 15 3.96 7.81 17.57
N VAL A 16 3.14 6.89 17.04
CA VAL A 16 1.97 7.21 16.19
C VAL A 16 0.89 8.01 16.97
N ALA A 17 1.10 8.23 18.26
CA ALA A 17 0.37 9.20 19.07
C ALA A 17 1.37 9.97 19.95
N GLU A 18 1.40 11.29 19.77
CA GLU A 18 2.01 12.28 20.67
C GLU A 18 3.56 12.34 20.70
N VAL A 19 4.08 13.56 20.48
CA VAL A 19 5.53 13.85 20.40
C VAL A 19 6.12 13.90 21.81
N GLY A 20 7.00 12.95 22.12
CA GLY A 20 7.77 12.92 23.36
C GLY A 20 8.75 14.11 23.49
N ASP A 21 8.83 14.63 24.70
CA ASP A 21 9.58 15.82 25.12
C ASP A 21 11.09 15.67 24.87
N ARG A 22 11.65 16.52 23.99
CA ARG A 22 13.04 16.41 23.51
C ARG A 22 13.78 17.73 23.52
N ARG A 23 15.11 17.64 23.62
CA ARG A 23 16.01 18.80 23.67
C ARG A 23 15.88 19.64 22.40
N ILE A 24 15.92 20.96 22.55
CA ILE A 24 15.91 21.93 21.45
C ILE A 24 17.21 21.76 20.65
N SER A 25 17.13 21.23 19.42
CA SER A 25 18.28 21.02 18.53
C SER A 25 17.87 20.97 17.05
N LYS A 26 18.81 20.67 16.14
CA LYS A 26 18.56 20.42 14.72
C LYS A 26 18.73 18.92 14.41
N TYR A 27 17.68 18.31 13.89
CA TYR A 27 17.58 16.87 13.62
C TYR A 27 17.39 16.61 12.14
N SER A 28 18.05 15.59 11.57
CA SER A 28 17.74 15.15 10.21
C SER A 28 16.55 14.20 10.17
N ILE A 29 15.83 14.25 9.06
CA ILE A 29 14.74 13.35 8.70
C ILE A 29 15.15 12.70 7.39
N VAL A 30 15.06 11.37 7.33
CA VAL A 30 15.37 10.62 6.12
C VAL A 30 14.16 9.79 5.74
N VAL A 31 13.87 9.80 4.44
CA VAL A 31 12.85 8.97 3.80
C VAL A 31 13.53 8.10 2.75
N SER A 32 13.32 6.80 2.81
CA SER A 32 13.83 5.87 1.79
C SER A 32 12.73 4.90 1.32
N PRO A 33 12.76 4.52 0.03
CA PRO A 33 11.88 3.49 -0.48
C PRO A 33 12.32 2.11 0.02
N ILE A 34 11.35 1.26 0.35
CA ILE A 34 11.57 -0.16 0.61
C ILE A 34 11.19 -0.93 -0.64
N PHE A 35 12.07 -1.83 -1.08
CA PHE A 35 11.73 -2.71 -2.19
C PHE A 35 12.49 -4.02 -2.10
N MET A 36 11.82 -5.12 -2.47
CA MET A 36 12.38 -6.48 -2.41
C MET A 36 12.31 -7.24 -3.73
N ASP A 37 11.56 -6.77 -4.72
CA ASP A 37 11.47 -7.48 -5.99
C ASP A 37 12.66 -7.15 -6.89
N ILE A 38 13.19 -8.16 -7.58
CA ILE A 38 14.41 -8.03 -8.41
C ILE A 38 14.11 -7.82 -9.90
N ILE A 39 12.84 -7.78 -10.29
CA ILE A 39 12.40 -7.84 -11.71
C ILE A 39 11.91 -6.48 -12.22
N VAL A 40 11.67 -5.51 -11.33
CA VAL A 40 11.15 -4.19 -11.70
C VAL A 40 12.13 -3.11 -11.24
N TYR A 41 12.43 -2.15 -12.13
CA TYR A 41 13.24 -0.99 -11.79
C TYR A 41 12.50 -0.13 -10.77
N VAL A 42 13.16 0.17 -9.65
CA VAL A 42 12.63 1.02 -8.59
C VAL A 42 13.55 2.19 -8.37
N ASP A 43 12.95 3.36 -8.19
CA ASP A 43 13.67 4.55 -7.80
C ASP A 43 14.23 4.36 -6.38
N THR A 44 15.54 4.50 -6.24
CA THR A 44 16.26 4.35 -4.97
C THR A 44 16.61 5.69 -4.34
N LEU A 45 16.13 6.80 -4.91
CA LEU A 45 16.38 8.13 -4.39
C LEU A 45 15.80 8.29 -2.99
N THR A 46 16.67 8.70 -2.06
CA THR A 46 16.30 8.97 -0.68
C THR A 46 16.03 10.45 -0.47
N GLY A 47 14.89 10.77 0.14
CA GLY A 47 14.56 12.13 0.57
C GLY A 47 15.25 12.47 1.89
N THR A 48 15.76 13.69 2.03
CA THR A 48 16.29 14.19 3.31
C THR A 48 15.70 15.56 3.64
N ALA A 49 15.40 15.77 4.92
CA ALA A 49 14.91 17.04 5.44
C ALA A 49 15.52 17.32 6.82
N TYR A 50 15.31 18.53 7.33
CA TYR A 50 15.83 18.94 8.64
C TYR A 50 14.70 19.53 9.48
N LEU A 51 14.56 19.04 10.72
CA LEU A 51 13.74 19.63 11.76
C LEU A 51 14.60 20.53 12.63
N SER A 52 14.23 21.81 12.76
CA SER A 52 14.94 22.79 13.60
C SER A 52 13.96 23.45 14.55
N TYR A 53 14.25 23.44 15.85
CA TYR A 53 13.42 24.10 16.85
C TYR A 53 13.66 25.63 16.87
N ASN A 54 12.67 26.42 17.31
CA ASN A 54 12.68 27.90 17.23
C ASN A 54 13.73 28.60 18.13
N HIS A 55 14.50 27.85 18.92
CA HIS A 55 15.60 28.38 19.77
C HIS A 55 16.92 27.62 19.56
N THR A 56 17.10 27.03 18.38
CA THR A 56 18.33 26.32 18.04
C THR A 56 19.43 27.33 17.73
N LEU A 57 20.56 27.28 18.45
CA LEU A 57 21.72 28.12 18.14
C LEU A 57 22.27 27.79 16.74
N PRO A 58 22.70 28.79 15.95
CA PRO A 58 23.12 28.58 14.56
C PRO A 58 24.33 27.65 14.38
N PHE A 59 25.12 27.43 15.44
CA PHE A 59 26.32 26.58 15.43
C PHE A 59 26.09 25.15 15.95
N ILE A 60 24.86 24.78 16.32
CA ILE A 60 24.61 23.41 16.78
C ILE A 60 24.73 22.45 15.60
N PRO A 61 25.61 21.42 15.68
CA PRO A 61 25.74 20.43 14.62
C PRO A 61 24.42 19.68 14.46
N THR A 62 24.05 19.40 13.22
CA THR A 62 22.86 18.61 12.91
C THR A 62 23.11 17.16 13.30
N THR A 63 22.28 16.60 14.18
CA THR A 63 22.33 15.17 14.47
C THR A 63 21.83 14.41 13.23
N MET A 64 22.59 13.43 12.75
CA MET A 64 22.30 12.67 11.52
C MET A 64 21.67 11.31 11.83
N THR A 65 20.72 10.85 11.01
CA THR A 65 20.13 9.50 11.12
C THR A 65 20.75 8.58 10.09
N THR A 66 20.78 7.30 10.44
CA THR A 66 21.03 6.24 9.49
C THR A 66 19.87 6.12 8.50
N ILE A 67 20.21 5.97 7.23
CA ILE A 67 19.26 5.66 6.15
C ILE A 67 18.83 4.20 6.33
N PRO A 68 17.52 3.90 6.36
CA PRO A 68 17.04 2.52 6.35
C PRO A 68 17.50 1.80 5.08
N PRO A 69 17.94 0.53 5.17
CA PRO A 69 18.33 -0.23 4.00
C PRO A 69 17.11 -0.52 3.12
N ILE A 70 17.31 -0.67 1.81
CA ILE A 70 16.24 -0.93 0.83
C ILE A 70 15.50 -2.24 1.16
N ASN A 71 16.21 -3.21 1.73
CA ASN A 71 15.70 -4.52 2.11
C ASN A 71 15.17 -4.56 3.57
N ALA A 72 14.46 -3.53 4.01
CA ALA A 72 13.98 -3.37 5.38
C ALA A 72 12.54 -3.91 5.64
N THR A 73 12.11 -5.01 5.01
CA THR A 73 10.75 -5.58 5.20
C THR A 73 10.42 -5.88 6.67
N TRP A 74 11.42 -6.22 7.48
CA TRP A 74 11.23 -6.44 8.91
C TRP A 74 10.76 -5.16 9.64
N MET A 75 11.24 -3.97 9.22
CA MET A 75 10.78 -2.70 9.78
C MET A 75 9.33 -2.43 9.42
N THR A 76 8.93 -2.65 8.16
CA THR A 76 7.52 -2.57 7.74
C THR A 76 6.67 -3.51 8.58
N SER A 77 7.08 -4.77 8.76
CA SER A 77 6.31 -5.72 9.54
C SER A 77 6.12 -5.27 10.99
N VAL A 78 7.15 -4.72 11.63
CA VAL A 78 7.06 -4.19 13.00
C VAL A 78 6.10 -2.99 13.05
N PHE A 79 6.21 -2.06 12.10
CA PHE A 79 5.35 -0.89 12.03
C PHE A 79 3.89 -1.27 11.76
N THR A 80 3.62 -2.11 10.76
CA THR A 80 2.25 -2.56 10.44
C THR A 80 1.61 -3.31 11.61
N LYS A 81 2.39 -4.07 12.38
CA LYS A 81 1.91 -4.77 13.59
C LYS A 81 1.65 -3.83 14.78
N SER A 82 2.22 -2.64 14.80
CA SER A 82 2.00 -1.68 15.89
C SER A 82 0.71 -0.85 15.71
N LEU A 83 0.15 -0.83 14.49
CA LEU A 83 -1.09 -0.11 14.19
C LEU A 83 -2.27 -0.71 14.98
N ARG A 84 -2.85 0.12 15.86
CA ARG A 84 -4.02 -0.21 16.67
C ARG A 84 -4.96 0.99 16.68
N ASN A 85 -6.27 0.73 16.64
CA ASN A 85 -7.25 1.81 16.77
C ASN A 85 -7.22 2.37 18.20
N LEU A 86 -7.39 3.67 18.32
CA LEU A 86 -7.57 4.36 19.58
C LEU A 86 -9.00 4.07 20.08
N ASN A 87 -9.16 3.59 21.34
CA ASN A 87 -10.48 3.21 21.88
C ASN A 87 -10.81 3.84 23.26
N PRO A 88 -10.79 5.18 23.41
CA PRO A 88 -11.27 5.88 24.59
C PRO A 88 -12.81 5.93 24.61
N LYS A 89 -13.39 6.27 25.75
CA LYS A 89 -14.86 6.39 25.90
C LYS A 89 -15.51 7.41 24.95
N GLU A 90 -14.75 8.39 24.48
CA GLU A 90 -15.19 9.44 23.55
C GLU A 90 -15.15 8.98 22.08
N TYR A 91 -14.26 8.04 21.74
CA TYR A 91 -14.07 7.52 20.37
C TYR A 91 -14.04 5.98 20.43
N LEU A 92 -15.22 5.36 20.42
CA LEU A 92 -15.33 3.91 20.51
C LEU A 92 -14.99 3.22 19.19
N ALA A 93 -14.13 2.21 19.27
CA ALA A 93 -13.81 1.32 18.17
C ALA A 93 -14.92 0.27 18.01
N ASN A 94 -15.90 0.52 17.15
CA ASN A 94 -16.97 -0.43 16.85
C ASN A 94 -16.49 -1.47 15.82
N VAL A 95 -15.96 -2.59 16.32
CA VAL A 95 -15.56 -3.73 15.49
C VAL A 95 -16.74 -4.68 15.29
N PRO A 96 -17.14 -5.02 14.06
CA PRO A 96 -18.17 -6.02 13.80
C PRO A 96 -17.78 -7.39 14.38
N LEU A 97 -18.66 -7.99 15.19
CA LEU A 97 -18.44 -9.31 15.82
C LEU A 97 -19.07 -10.45 15.02
N THR A 98 -20.05 -10.13 14.17
CA THR A 98 -20.75 -11.07 13.31
C THR A 98 -20.35 -10.84 11.86
N ILE A 99 -19.94 -11.92 11.19
CA ILE A 99 -19.56 -11.88 9.78
C ILE A 99 -20.74 -12.42 8.98
N ASP A 100 -21.35 -11.57 8.15
CA ASP A 100 -22.44 -11.98 7.26
C ASP A 100 -21.91 -12.67 5.98
N HIS A 101 -20.76 -12.19 5.48
CA HIS A 101 -20.14 -12.67 4.25
C HIS A 101 -18.61 -12.73 4.38
N SER A 102 -18.03 -13.87 3.99
CA SER A 102 -16.58 -14.05 3.87
C SER A 102 -16.16 -13.90 2.42
N LEU A 103 -15.27 -12.95 2.15
CA LEU A 103 -14.74 -12.69 0.82
C LEU A 103 -13.26 -13.09 0.76
N PHE A 104 -12.87 -13.76 -0.31
CA PHE A 104 -11.48 -14.09 -0.60
C PHE A 104 -11.07 -13.41 -1.91
N PHE A 105 -10.00 -12.62 -1.85
CA PHE A 105 -9.48 -11.87 -2.98
C PHE A 105 -8.06 -12.31 -3.28
N THR A 106 -7.85 -12.83 -4.48
CA THR A 106 -6.51 -13.01 -5.05
C THR A 106 -6.15 -11.76 -5.82
N VAL A 107 -5.06 -11.08 -5.44
CA VAL A 107 -4.56 -9.90 -6.15
C VAL A 107 -3.29 -10.30 -6.87
N GLY A 108 -3.21 -10.01 -8.17
CA GLY A 108 -2.06 -10.35 -8.98
C GLY A 108 -1.74 -9.28 -10.01
N VAL A 109 -0.46 -9.14 -10.32
CA VAL A 109 0.03 -8.35 -11.45
C VAL A 109 0.51 -9.31 -12.53
N GLY A 110 0.32 -8.96 -13.79
CA GLY A 110 0.73 -9.78 -14.92
C GLY A 110 0.74 -8.98 -16.22
N ILE A 111 1.01 -9.70 -17.31
CA ILE A 111 1.09 -9.13 -18.65
C ILE A 111 -0.13 -9.62 -19.43
N ASN A 112 -0.91 -8.68 -19.96
CA ASN A 112 -2.03 -8.96 -20.85
C ASN A 112 -1.61 -8.67 -22.31
N PRO A 113 -1.64 -9.64 -23.23
CA PRO A 113 -1.36 -9.39 -24.64
C PRO A 113 -2.39 -8.42 -25.24
N TYR A 114 -1.92 -7.29 -25.78
CA TYR A 114 -2.80 -6.26 -26.34
C TYR A 114 -2.21 -5.69 -27.62
N VAL A 115 -2.99 -5.75 -28.70
CA VAL A 115 -2.52 -5.57 -30.09
C VAL A 115 -2.11 -4.11 -30.39
N THR A 116 -2.67 -3.13 -29.67
CA THR A 116 -2.40 -1.70 -29.94
C THR A 116 -1.37 -1.06 -29.01
N CYS A 117 -0.80 -1.82 -28.06
CA CYS A 117 0.30 -1.33 -27.22
C CYS A 117 1.63 -1.41 -27.99
N SER A 118 2.53 -0.45 -27.73
CA SER A 118 3.82 -0.31 -28.44
C SER A 118 4.72 -1.55 -28.42
N ASN A 119 4.51 -2.45 -27.45
CA ASN A 119 5.25 -3.71 -27.27
C ASN A 119 4.36 -4.96 -27.37
N GLY A 120 3.16 -4.86 -27.96
CA GLY A 120 2.22 -6.00 -28.13
C GLY A 120 1.65 -6.60 -26.84
N SER A 121 1.90 -5.94 -25.71
CA SER A 121 1.47 -6.35 -24.37
C SER A 121 1.29 -5.13 -23.47
N ARG A 122 0.41 -5.26 -22.48
CA ARG A 122 0.12 -4.24 -21.45
C ARG A 122 0.27 -4.85 -20.06
N ASP A 123 0.79 -4.08 -19.12
CA ASP A 123 0.74 -4.47 -17.72
C ASP A 123 -0.71 -4.44 -17.24
N ALA A 124 -1.10 -5.48 -16.51
CA ALA A 124 -2.44 -5.65 -15.98
C ALA A 124 -2.38 -6.08 -14.52
N ALA A 125 -3.26 -5.51 -13.71
CA ALA A 125 -3.56 -6.01 -12.37
C ALA A 125 -4.94 -6.66 -12.39
N ALA A 126 -5.10 -7.74 -11.64
CA ALA A 126 -6.35 -8.47 -11.55
C ALA A 126 -6.68 -8.81 -10.10
N ILE A 127 -7.97 -8.76 -9.78
CA ILE A 127 -8.53 -9.27 -8.54
C ILE A 127 -9.40 -10.48 -8.89
N ASN A 128 -9.17 -11.66 -8.31
CA ASN A 128 -9.90 -12.88 -8.64
C ASN A 128 -9.87 -13.22 -10.14
N ASN A 129 -8.71 -13.02 -10.77
CA ASN A 129 -8.48 -13.21 -12.21
C ASN A 129 -9.34 -12.31 -13.12
N VAL A 130 -9.89 -11.23 -12.57
CA VAL A 130 -10.67 -10.24 -13.30
C VAL A 130 -9.88 -8.94 -13.38
N THR A 131 -9.67 -8.45 -14.60
CA THR A 131 -9.02 -7.16 -14.87
C THR A 131 -10.08 -6.06 -14.92
N PHE A 132 -9.78 -4.91 -14.32
CA PHE A 132 -10.68 -3.75 -14.36
C PHE A 132 -10.40 -2.93 -15.62
N ASP A 133 -11.39 -2.86 -16.51
CA ASP A 133 -11.39 -1.93 -17.63
C ASP A 133 -12.25 -0.71 -17.30
N MET A 134 -11.72 0.49 -17.54
CA MET A 134 -12.36 1.72 -17.09
C MET A 134 -13.60 1.99 -17.95
N PRO A 135 -14.82 2.04 -17.36
CA PRO A 135 -16.03 2.27 -18.14
C PRO A 135 -16.11 3.72 -18.63
N THR A 136 -16.84 3.93 -19.73
CA THR A 136 -17.11 5.27 -20.29
C THR A 136 -18.08 6.10 -19.44
N THR A 137 -18.94 5.42 -18.69
CA THR A 137 -19.90 6.02 -17.76
C THR A 137 -19.49 5.65 -16.35
N THR A 138 -19.61 6.58 -15.40
CA THR A 138 -19.21 6.32 -14.03
C THR A 138 -20.09 5.22 -13.41
N ILE A 139 -19.50 4.38 -12.55
CA ILE A 139 -20.23 3.28 -11.89
C ILE A 139 -21.39 3.83 -11.05
N LEU A 140 -21.19 4.98 -10.41
CA LEU A 140 -22.23 5.66 -9.63
C LEU A 140 -23.38 6.09 -10.54
N GLU A 141 -23.10 6.71 -11.68
CA GLU A 141 -24.12 7.13 -12.63
C GLU A 141 -24.89 5.94 -13.22
N ALA A 142 -24.17 4.87 -13.56
CA ALA A 142 -24.79 3.63 -14.02
C ALA A 142 -25.74 3.03 -12.97
N HIS A 143 -25.35 3.06 -11.69
CA HIS A 143 -26.18 2.55 -10.60
C HIS A 143 -27.47 3.36 -10.40
N TYR A 144 -27.42 4.68 -10.60
CA TYR A 144 -28.55 5.58 -10.36
C TYR A 144 -29.51 5.72 -11.56
N TRP A 145 -28.98 5.80 -12.78
CA TRP A 145 -29.76 6.22 -13.96
C TRP A 145 -29.94 5.15 -15.04
N VAL A 146 -29.28 3.99 -14.95
CA VAL A 146 -29.45 2.90 -15.93
C VAL A 146 -30.54 1.94 -15.40
N PRO A 147 -31.76 1.96 -15.96
CA PRO A 147 -32.79 1.01 -15.58
C PRO A 147 -32.35 -0.42 -15.94
N PHE A 148 -32.67 -1.40 -15.09
CA PHE A 148 -32.47 -2.82 -15.35
C PHE A 148 -33.02 -3.19 -16.75
N GLY A 149 -32.13 -3.33 -17.74
CA GLY A 149 -32.51 -3.71 -19.11
C GLY A 149 -31.86 -2.91 -20.24
N SER A 150 -31.26 -1.74 -19.99
CA SER A 150 -30.40 -1.09 -20.99
C SER A 150 -28.97 -1.67 -20.90
N SER A 151 -28.55 -2.35 -21.96
CA SER A 151 -27.22 -2.96 -22.08
C SER A 151 -26.12 -1.89 -22.17
N GLN A 152 -25.75 -1.31 -21.03
CA GLN A 152 -24.43 -0.74 -20.86
C GLN A 152 -23.60 -1.78 -20.13
N ASN A 153 -22.76 -2.48 -20.90
CA ASN A 153 -21.91 -3.52 -20.36
C ASN A 153 -20.88 -2.87 -19.45
N MET A 154 -21.00 -3.07 -18.14
CA MET A 154 -19.85 -2.96 -17.25
C MET A 154 -18.89 -4.06 -17.72
N ALA A 155 -17.87 -3.70 -18.51
CA ALA A 155 -16.94 -4.66 -19.07
C ALA A 155 -15.95 -5.08 -17.99
N VAL A 156 -16.44 -5.91 -17.07
CA VAL A 156 -15.61 -6.75 -16.25
C VAL A 156 -15.08 -7.82 -17.20
N GLN A 157 -13.88 -7.63 -17.74
CA GLN A 157 -13.28 -8.62 -18.62
C GLN A 157 -12.86 -9.83 -17.78
N VAL A 158 -13.73 -10.85 -17.79
CA VAL A 158 -13.34 -12.20 -17.43
C VAL A 158 -12.57 -12.74 -18.63
N GLU A 159 -11.26 -12.51 -18.65
CA GLU A 159 -10.40 -13.18 -19.61
C GLU A 159 -10.29 -14.66 -19.21
N ASP A 160 -10.79 -15.55 -20.07
CA ASP A 160 -10.55 -17.00 -19.99
C ASP A 160 -9.05 -17.26 -20.15
N ARG A 161 -8.31 -17.12 -19.05
CA ARG A 161 -6.92 -17.52 -18.98
C ARG A 161 -6.90 -19.03 -18.98
N LYS A 162 -6.71 -19.63 -20.16
CA LYS A 162 -6.19 -21.01 -20.26
C LYS A 162 -4.71 -21.01 -19.83
N GLY A 163 -4.47 -20.78 -18.54
CA GLY A 163 -3.21 -21.11 -17.89
C GLY A 163 -3.06 -22.63 -17.80
N PRO A 164 -1.84 -23.15 -17.56
CA PRO A 164 -1.69 -24.57 -17.27
C PRO A 164 -2.56 -24.93 -16.07
N ASN A 165 -3.46 -25.91 -16.22
CA ASN A 165 -4.28 -26.44 -15.13
C ASN A 165 -3.34 -26.88 -13.99
N LYS A 166 -3.13 -26.01 -13.01
CA LYS A 166 -2.59 -26.38 -11.72
C LYS A 166 -3.75 -26.34 -10.75
N SER A 167 -4.19 -27.51 -10.34
CA SER A 167 -5.10 -27.67 -9.22
C SER A 167 -4.47 -26.95 -8.02
N VAL A 168 -5.13 -25.88 -7.56
CA VAL A 168 -4.80 -25.27 -6.28
C VAL A 168 -5.29 -26.26 -5.23
N GLU A 169 -4.35 -26.79 -4.46
CA GLU A 169 -4.65 -27.70 -3.36
C GLU A 169 -5.46 -26.92 -2.30
N PRO A 170 -6.52 -27.51 -1.73
CA PRO A 170 -7.28 -26.84 -0.69
C PRO A 170 -6.37 -26.45 0.48
N PRO A 171 -6.62 -25.30 1.14
CA PRO A 171 -5.82 -24.89 2.28
C PRO A 171 -5.83 -26.00 3.35
N PRO A 172 -4.70 -26.23 4.04
CA PRO A 172 -4.63 -27.20 5.12
C PRO A 172 -5.70 -26.90 6.18
N SER A 173 -6.36 -27.94 6.69
CA SER A 173 -7.40 -27.82 7.72
C SER A 173 -6.89 -27.31 9.07
N ASP A 174 -5.58 -27.07 9.19
CA ASP A 174 -4.89 -26.68 10.42
C ASP A 174 -4.41 -25.21 10.37
N LEU A 175 -5.19 -24.32 9.75
CA LEU A 175 -5.04 -22.89 10.00
C LEU A 175 -5.69 -22.56 11.36
N PRO A 176 -4.95 -21.99 12.32
CA PRO A 176 -5.47 -21.64 13.65
C PRO A 176 -6.53 -20.53 13.61
#